data_AF-A0A353NA61-F1
#
_entry.id   AF-A0A353NA61-F1
#
_cell.length_a   1.000
_cell.length_b   1.000
_cell.length_c   1.000
_cell.angle_alpha   90.00
_cell.angle_beta   90.00
_cell.angle_gamma   90.00
#
_symmetry.space_group_name_H-M   'P 1'
#
loop_
_entity.id
_entity.type
_entity.pdbx_description
1 polymer ?
#
loop_
_entity_poly.entity_id
_entity_poly.type
_entity_poly.pdbx_seq_one_letter_code
_entity_poly.pdbx_strand_id
1 'polypeptide(L)'
;MMQKGKDLRMGKFLSPASQRGIGFLSLPNDVFYVYMPAFKKTQRIATRQKSGKFAGTDFSYQDLGTQQYDEKWSSRLVRAENEQYVLELKAAE
;
A
#
# COMPACT_ATOMS: atom_id res chain seq x y z
N MET A 1 1.54 6.81 -11.07
CA MET A 1 2.27 6.13 -9.97
C MET A 1 3.70 5.90 -10.45
N MET A 2 4.68 5.99 -9.56
CA MET A 2 6.08 5.68 -9.87
C MET A 2 6.60 4.66 -8.87
N GLN A 3 7.30 3.63 -9.35
CA GLN A 3 7.91 2.60 -8.52
C GLN A 3 9.34 2.38 -8.98
N LYS A 4 10.27 2.30 -8.02
CA LYS A 4 11.69 2.03 -8.26
C LYS A 4 12.10 0.79 -7.47
N GLY A 5 12.29 -0.32 -8.17
CA GLY A 5 12.60 -1.61 -7.56
C GLY A 5 11.44 -2.17 -6.73
N LYS A 6 11.78 -2.92 -5.67
CA LYS A 6 10.83 -3.60 -4.79
C LYS A 6 10.38 -2.79 -3.57
N ASP A 7 10.99 -1.63 -3.29
CA ASP A 7 10.79 -0.97 -1.99
C ASP A 7 10.29 0.46 -2.10
N LEU A 8 10.68 1.18 -3.15
CA LEU A 8 10.39 2.60 -3.32
C LEU A 8 9.16 2.79 -4.20
N ARG A 9 8.11 3.39 -3.65
CA ARG A 9 6.89 3.71 -4.39
C ARG A 9 6.39 5.10 -4.04
N MET A 10 5.96 5.84 -5.05
CA MET A 10 5.28 7.11 -4.85
C MET A 10 4.09 7.26 -5.79
N GLY A 11 3.09 7.99 -5.33
CA GLY A 11 1.90 8.25 -6.10
C GLY A 11 1.27 9.58 -5.74
N LYS A 12 0.52 10.12 -6.69
CA LYS A 12 -0.31 11.30 -6.52
C LYS A 12 -1.68 11.00 -7.11
N PHE A 13 -2.72 11.26 -6.34
CA PHE A 13 -4.09 11.12 -6.81
C PHE A 13 -4.43 12.27 -7.74
N LEU A 14 -4.92 11.98 -8.94
CA LEU A 14 -5.33 12.97 -9.93
C LEU A 14 -6.84 13.24 -9.91
N SER A 15 -7.61 12.25 -9.44
CA SER A 15 -9.06 12.27 -9.30
C SER A 15 -9.50 11.26 -8.22
N PRO A 16 -10.73 11.36 -7.69
CA PRO A 16 -11.70 12.44 -7.89
C PRO A 16 -11.29 13.72 -7.14
N ALA A 17 -12.07 14.81 -7.27
CA ALA A 17 -11.71 16.13 -6.76
C ALA A 17 -11.37 16.13 -5.25
N SER A 18 -12.07 15.32 -4.46
CA SER A 18 -11.87 15.17 -3.01
C SER A 18 -10.50 14.61 -2.61
N GLN A 19 -9.85 13.82 -3.46
CA GLN A 19 -8.53 13.23 -3.19
C GLN A 19 -7.44 13.83 -4.09
N ARG A 20 -7.81 14.67 -5.07
CA ARG A 20 -6.87 15.26 -6.03
C ARG A 20 -5.74 15.97 -5.30
N GLY A 21 -4.53 15.61 -5.66
CA GLY A 21 -3.30 16.22 -5.16
C GLY A 21 -2.75 15.57 -3.89
N ILE A 22 -3.50 14.71 -3.22
CA ILE A 22 -2.95 13.89 -2.13
C ILE A 22 -1.82 13.05 -2.73
N GLY A 23 -0.65 13.09 -2.08
CA GLY A 23 0.51 12.32 -2.46
C GLY A 23 0.84 11.29 -1.40
N PHE A 24 1.45 10.18 -1.79
CA PHE A 24 2.07 9.25 -0.86
C PHE A 24 3.47 8.87 -1.30
N LEU A 25 4.30 8.53 -0.32
CA LEU A 25 5.65 8.03 -0.49
C LEU A 25 5.86 6.84 0.44
N SER A 26 6.08 5.67 -0.14
CA SER A 26 6.47 4.44 0.53
C SER A 26 7.97 4.23 0.34
N LEU A 27 8.66 4.00 1.45
CA LEU A 27 10.10 3.75 1.53
C LEU A 27 10.34 2.40 2.23
N PRO A 28 11.58 1.86 2.16
CA PRO A 28 11.98 0.69 2.95
C PRO A 28 11.74 0.86 4.46
N ASN A 29 11.81 -0.25 5.19
CA ASN A 29 11.66 -0.28 6.66
C ASN A 29 10.33 0.27 7.16
N ASP A 30 9.26 -0.02 6.41
CA ASP A 30 7.89 0.38 6.73
C ASP A 30 7.68 1.90 6.86
N VAL A 31 8.54 2.72 6.29
CA VAL A 31 8.40 4.17 6.33
C VAL A 31 7.39 4.63 5.27
N PHE A 32 6.31 5.25 5.71
CA PHE A 32 5.24 5.74 4.83
C PHE A 32 4.86 7.19 5.14
N TYR A 33 4.82 8.03 4.12
CA TYR A 33 4.44 9.43 4.21
C TYR A 33 3.23 9.73 3.34
N VAL A 34 2.39 10.65 3.82
CA VAL A 34 1.26 11.20 3.07
C VAL A 34 1.39 12.70 3.04
N TYR A 35 1.29 13.27 1.85
CA TYR A 35 1.20 14.70 1.63
C TYR A 35 -0.26 15.09 1.40
N MET A 36 -0.76 16.00 2.23
CA MET A 36 -2.12 16.54 2.14
C MET A 36 -2.07 17.98 1.62
N PRO A 37 -2.51 18.25 0.38
CA PRO A 37 -2.43 19.58 -0.23
C PRO A 37 -3.32 20.60 0.50
N ALA A 38 -4.47 20.17 1.03
CA ALA A 38 -5.39 21.02 1.77
C ALA A 38 -4.74 21.71 2.98
N PHE A 39 -3.78 21.02 3.63
CA PHE A 39 -3.07 21.53 4.78
C PHE A 39 -1.63 21.94 4.47
N LYS A 40 -1.16 21.72 3.23
CA LYS A 40 0.25 21.84 2.83
C LYS A 40 1.21 21.10 3.79
N LYS A 41 0.77 19.96 4.34
CA LYS A 41 1.52 19.21 5.35
C LYS A 41 1.83 17.81 4.86
N THR A 42 3.01 17.34 5.27
CA THR A 42 3.44 15.94 5.14
C THR A 42 3.34 15.28 6.51
N GLN A 43 2.70 14.13 6.58
CA GLN A 43 2.55 13.34 7.80
C GLN A 43 3.16 11.95 7.60
N ARG A 44 3.91 11.47 8.59
CA ARG A 44 4.36 10.08 8.66
C ARG A 44 3.22 9.23 9.22
N ILE A 45 2.90 8.12 8.55
CA ILE A 45 1.93 7.14 9.03
C ILE A 45 2.70 6.06 9.79
N ALA A 46 2.37 5.87 11.06
CA ALA A 46 2.98 4.83 11.88
C ALA A 46 2.54 3.44 11.39
N THR A 47 3.38 2.41 11.57
CA THR A 47 3.07 1.04 11.12
C THR A 47 1.72 0.54 11.65
N ARG A 48 1.39 0.82 12.92
CA ARG A 48 0.11 0.46 13.54
C ARG A 48 -1.11 1.13 12.91
N GLN A 49 -0.92 2.28 12.25
CA GLN A 49 -1.98 3.03 11.59
C GLN A 49 -2.17 2.62 10.13
N LYS A 50 -1.30 1.75 9.59
CA LYS A 50 -1.34 1.41 8.16
C LYS A 50 -2.59 0.62 7.73
N SER A 51 -3.20 -0.12 8.65
CA SER A 51 -4.48 -0.80 8.43
C SER A 51 -5.68 0.16 8.37
N GLY A 52 -5.49 1.42 8.73
CA GLY A 52 -6.54 2.44 8.67
C GLY A 52 -6.91 2.80 7.23
N LYS A 53 -8.17 3.17 7.03
CA LYS A 53 -8.70 3.65 5.75
C LYS A 53 -7.96 4.91 5.29
N PHE A 54 -7.67 4.96 3.99
CA PHE A 54 -7.04 6.07 3.32
C PHE A 54 -8.11 7.06 2.83
N ALA A 55 -8.07 8.30 3.31
CA ALA A 55 -8.80 9.45 2.77
C ALA A 55 -10.29 9.21 2.44
N GLY A 56 -10.99 8.43 3.28
CA GLY A 56 -12.41 8.11 3.11
C GLY A 56 -12.71 7.08 2.00
N THR A 57 -11.69 6.41 1.48
CA THR A 57 -11.79 5.32 0.50
C THR A 57 -11.76 3.96 1.20
N ASP A 58 -12.03 2.89 0.45
CA ASP A 58 -11.88 1.52 0.95
C ASP A 58 -10.44 0.97 0.87
N PHE A 59 -9.49 1.75 0.32
CA PHE A 59 -8.08 1.42 0.42
C PHE A 59 -7.55 1.73 1.82
N SER A 60 -6.64 0.89 2.31
CA SER A 60 -5.80 1.19 3.49
C SER A 60 -4.47 1.83 3.07
N TYR A 61 -3.73 2.42 4.01
CA TYR A 61 -2.37 2.89 3.72
C TYR A 61 -1.42 1.74 3.35
N GLN A 62 -1.68 0.54 3.87
CA GLN A 62 -0.93 -0.66 3.52
C GLN A 62 -1.10 -1.02 2.03
N ASP A 63 -2.32 -0.93 1.50
CA ASP A 63 -2.61 -1.24 0.09
C ASP A 63 -1.91 -0.28 -0.89
N LEU A 64 -1.69 0.97 -0.46
CA LEU A 64 -0.97 1.98 -1.25
C LEU A 64 0.55 1.79 -1.19
N GLY A 65 1.05 1.13 -0.16
CA GLY A 65 2.46 0.84 0.03
C GLY A 65 2.99 -0.18 -0.96
N THR A 66 4.22 -0.62 -0.70
CA THR A 66 4.78 -1.76 -1.42
C THR A 66 4.43 -3.05 -0.68
N GLN A 67 3.90 -4.03 -1.41
CA GLN A 67 3.55 -5.35 -0.88
C GLN A 67 4.62 -6.36 -1.28
N GLN A 68 5.18 -7.05 -0.30
CA GLN A 68 6.10 -8.18 -0.49
C GLN A 68 5.42 -9.41 0.09
N TYR A 69 5.06 -10.34 -0.78
CA TYR A 69 4.29 -11.53 -0.41
C TYR A 69 5.20 -12.66 0.08
N ASP A 70 6.37 -12.79 -0.55
CA ASP A 70 7.39 -13.81 -0.28
C ASP A 70 8.02 -13.70 1.12
N GLU A 71 8.29 -12.49 1.60
CA GLU A 71 8.93 -12.30 2.90
C GLU A 71 7.93 -12.33 4.08
N LYS A 72 6.68 -11.92 3.84
CA LYS A 72 5.69 -11.71 4.91
C LYS A 72 4.68 -12.84 5.06
N TRP A 73 4.57 -13.74 4.08
CA TRP A 73 3.51 -14.74 4.04
C TRP A 73 4.04 -16.12 3.64
N SER A 74 3.60 -17.13 4.39
CA SER A 74 3.64 -18.51 3.94
C SER A 74 2.45 -18.76 3.00
N SER A 75 2.68 -19.47 1.90
CA SER A 75 1.65 -19.75 0.91
C SER A 75 1.29 -21.23 0.86
N ARG A 76 0.02 -21.53 0.66
CA ARG A 76 -0.51 -22.88 0.43
C ARG A 76 -1.37 -22.88 -0.82
N LEU A 77 -1.10 -23.77 -1.76
CA LEU A 77 -1.94 -23.94 -2.95
C LEU A 77 -3.30 -24.50 -2.55
N VAL A 78 -4.38 -23.83 -2.95
CA VAL A 78 -5.76 -24.24 -2.69
C VAL A 78 -6.38 -24.85 -3.95
N ARG A 79 -6.15 -24.22 -5.11
CA ARG A 79 -6.74 -24.63 -6.39
C ARG A 79 -5.84 -24.21 -7.55
N ALA A 80 -5.80 -25.04 -8.59
CA ALA A 80 -5.15 -24.73 -9.86
C ALA A 80 -6.08 -25.15 -11.00
N GLU A 81 -6.67 -24.19 -11.69
CA GLU A 81 -7.58 -24.42 -12.82
C GLU A 81 -7.48 -23.29 -13.84
N ASN A 82 -7.63 -23.59 -15.13
CA ASN A 82 -7.65 -22.59 -16.21
C ASN A 82 -6.47 -21.60 -16.16
N GLU A 83 -5.26 -22.10 -15.91
CA GLU A 83 -4.04 -21.29 -15.76
C GLU A 83 -4.07 -20.28 -14.60
N GLN A 84 -5.03 -20.41 -13.68
CA GLN A 84 -5.15 -19.62 -12.46
C GLN A 84 -4.78 -20.45 -11.24
N TYR A 85 -3.96 -19.87 -10.38
CA TYR A 85 -3.55 -20.44 -9.11
C TYR A 85 -4.16 -19.62 -7.97
N VAL A 86 -4.92 -20.29 -7.09
CA VAL A 86 -5.45 -19.69 -5.87
C VAL A 86 -4.57 -20.12 -4.71
N LEU A 87 -3.90 -19.15 -4.10
CA LEU A 87 -3.02 -19.34 -2.95
C LEU A 87 -3.69 -18.80 -1.69
N GLU A 88 -3.71 -19.60 -0.62
CA GLU A 88 -3.98 -19.12 0.72
C GLU A 88 -2.67 -18.59 1.31
N LEU A 89 -2.70 -17.34 1.80
CA LEU A 89 -1.57 -16.70 2.45
C LEU A 89 -1.82 -16.63 3.96
N LYS A 90 -0.86 -17.13 4.75
CA LYS A 90 -0.84 -16.97 6.22
C LYS A 90 0.38 -16.16 6.60
N ALA A 91 0.20 -15.17 7.50
CA ALA A 91 1.31 -14.37 7.98
C ALA A 91 2.41 -15.31 8.49
N ALA A 92 3.63 -15.13 7.98
CA ALA A 92 4.78 -15.90 8.47
C ALA A 92 5.00 -15.54 9.95
N GLU A 93 5.21 -16.55 10.80
CA GLU A 93 5.62 -16.36 12.20
C GLU A 93 7.03 -15.75 12.30
#